data_AF-A0A955THQ1-F1
#
_entry.id   AF-A0A955THQ1-F1
#
_cell.length_a   1.000
_cell.length_b   1.000
_cell.length_c   1.000
_cell.angle_alpha   90.00
_cell.angle_beta   90.00
_cell.angle_gamma   90.00
#
_symmetry.space_group_name_H-M   'P 1'
#
loop_
_entity.id
_entity.type
_entity.pdbx_description
1 polymer ?
#
loop_
_entity_poly.entity_id
_entity_poly.type
_entity_poly.pdbx_seq_one_letter_code
_entity_poly.pdbx_strand_id
1 'polypeptide(L)'
;MADDHGFSRITSPRIHSFRSAFGLFWTTVLFLCLFSSNAVAGEVTLAWDPPSAEYGGFILAYGTSSGSYTQTQDVGAQAIYTVTSLNPGQTYYFAVKAYDPNRKIESPYSNQVSVTLPIVDARPAPPKDVRVY
;
A
#
# COMPACT_ATOMS: atom_id res chain seq x y z
N MET A 1 -69.23 13.49 -36.08
CA MET A 1 -68.98 12.29 -36.90
C MET A 1 -67.57 11.82 -36.56
N ALA A 2 -67.28 11.46 -35.31
CA ALA A 2 -67.81 10.35 -34.52
C ALA A 2 -67.06 9.03 -34.85
N ASP A 3 -66.18 8.66 -33.91
CA ASP A 3 -65.89 7.32 -33.38
C ASP A 3 -65.38 6.20 -34.31
N ASP A 4 -64.08 5.87 -34.18
CA ASP A 4 -63.51 4.50 -34.09
C ASP A 4 -61.98 4.69 -33.83
N HIS A 5 -61.29 4.14 -32.85
CA HIS A 5 -61.23 2.75 -32.42
C HIS A 5 -60.78 2.66 -30.95
N GLY A 6 -61.67 2.20 -30.07
CA GLY A 6 -61.33 1.80 -28.71
C GLY A 6 -60.61 0.45 -28.72
N PHE A 7 -59.28 0.50 -28.58
CA PHE A 7 -58.45 -0.70 -28.43
C PHE A 7 -58.78 -1.46 -27.14
N SER A 8 -58.54 -2.75 -27.25
CA SER A 8 -58.92 -3.83 -26.34
C SER A 8 -58.39 -3.73 -24.90
N ARG A 9 -59.17 -4.34 -24.00
CA ARG A 9 -58.81 -5.29 -22.93
C ARG A 9 -57.42 -5.11 -22.27
N ILE A 10 -57.38 -5.12 -20.95
CA ILE A 10 -56.91 -6.28 -20.14
C ILE A 10 -56.76 -5.83 -18.68
N THR A 11 -57.44 -6.60 -17.83
CA THR A 11 -57.41 -6.64 -16.38
C THR A 11 -56.00 -6.64 -15.80
N SER A 12 -55.78 -5.87 -14.74
CA SER A 12 -54.56 -5.89 -13.92
C SER A 12 -54.34 -7.26 -13.25
N PRO A 13 -53.11 -7.80 -13.25
CA PRO A 13 -52.68 -8.69 -12.18
C PRO A 13 -51.86 -7.91 -11.14
N ARG A 14 -52.26 -8.06 -9.86
CA ARG A 14 -51.53 -7.61 -8.67
C ARG A 14 -50.16 -8.30 -8.62
N ILE A 15 -49.11 -7.57 -8.95
CA ILE A 15 -47.74 -8.03 -8.71
C ILE A 15 -47.48 -7.92 -7.20
N HIS A 16 -47.36 -9.08 -6.57
CA HIS A 16 -47.04 -9.22 -5.16
C HIS A 16 -45.60 -8.79 -4.90
N SER A 17 -45.43 -7.96 -3.87
CA SER A 17 -44.16 -7.49 -3.30
C SER A 17 -43.16 -8.63 -3.11
N PHE A 18 -42.08 -8.60 -3.90
CA PHE A 18 -40.90 -9.43 -3.66
C PHE A 18 -40.03 -8.73 -2.60
N ARG A 19 -40.26 -9.16 -1.36
CA ARG A 19 -39.56 -8.74 -0.14
C ARG A 19 -38.10 -9.18 -0.26
N SER A 20 -37.24 -8.34 -0.84
CA SER A 20 -35.89 -8.75 -1.22
C SER A 20 -34.94 -8.73 -0.02
N ALA A 21 -34.52 -9.91 0.43
CA ALA A 21 -33.47 -10.16 1.41
C ALA A 21 -32.07 -9.70 0.95
N PHE A 22 -31.99 -8.72 0.04
CA PHE A 22 -30.76 -8.15 -0.52
C PHE A 22 -30.05 -7.21 0.45
N GLY A 23 -30.79 -6.60 1.39
CA GLY A 23 -30.23 -5.66 2.38
C GLY A 23 -29.43 -6.32 3.50
N LEU A 24 -29.68 -7.60 3.83
CA LEU A 24 -28.97 -8.28 4.92
C LEU A 24 -27.58 -8.79 4.49
N PHE A 25 -27.41 -9.16 3.22
CA PHE A 25 -26.11 -9.57 2.68
C PHE A 25 -25.21 -8.36 2.38
N TRP A 26 -25.83 -7.23 2.05
CA TRP A 26 -25.12 -5.96 1.85
C TRP A 26 -24.62 -5.35 3.17
N THR A 27 -25.34 -5.57 4.27
CA THR A 27 -24.96 -5.05 5.60
C THR A 27 -23.86 -5.88 6.27
N THR A 28 -23.78 -7.20 6.06
CA THR A 28 -22.68 -8.02 6.62
C THR A 28 -21.33 -7.74 5.95
N VAL A 29 -21.32 -7.50 4.63
CA VAL A 29 -20.11 -7.07 3.90
C VAL A 29 -19.66 -5.66 4.35
N LEU A 30 -20.60 -4.77 4.67
CA LEU A 30 -20.29 -3.44 5.22
C LEU A 30 -19.81 -3.49 6.69
N PHE A 31 -20.27 -4.47 7.47
CA PHE A 31 -19.90 -4.62 8.89
C PHE A 31 -18.51 -5.27 9.08
N LEU A 32 -18.00 -6.00 8.08
CA LEU A 32 -16.66 -6.60 8.09
C LEU A 32 -15.52 -5.59 7.84
N CYS A 33 -15.83 -4.37 7.40
CA CYS A 33 -14.83 -3.32 7.14
C CYS A 33 -14.48 -2.47 8.38
N LEU A 34 -15.17 -2.67 9.52
CA LEU A 34 -15.02 -1.82 10.71
C LEU A 34 -13.78 -2.14 11.56
N PHE A 35 -13.04 -3.20 11.23
CA PHE A 35 -11.79 -3.55 11.91
C PHE A 35 -10.56 -3.10 11.12
N SER A 36 -10.58 -1.84 10.64
CA SER A 36 -9.34 -1.23 10.14
C SER A 36 -8.45 -0.95 11.35
N SER A 37 -7.46 -1.81 11.60
CA SER A 37 -6.43 -1.52 12.60
C SER A 37 -5.52 -0.40 12.08
N ASN A 38 -5.29 0.62 12.90
CA ASN A 38 -4.24 1.60 12.64
C ASN A 38 -2.90 0.91 12.96
N ALA A 39 -2.30 0.24 11.97
CA ALA A 39 -0.94 -0.24 12.10
C ALA A 39 0.01 0.97 12.07
N VAL A 40 0.78 1.18 13.15
CA VAL A 40 1.92 2.11 13.11
C VAL A 40 2.97 1.46 12.23
N ALA A 41 3.20 2.05 11.06
CA ALA A 41 4.24 1.61 10.15
C ALA A 41 5.55 2.36 10.42
N GLY A 42 6.65 1.63 10.33
CA GLY A 42 7.98 2.22 10.26
C GLY A 42 8.23 2.88 8.91
N GLU A 43 9.16 3.83 8.93
CA GLU A 43 9.70 4.47 7.74
C GLU A 43 11.23 4.43 7.76
N VAL A 44 11.83 4.33 6.58
CA VAL A 44 13.28 4.38 6.39
C VAL A 44 13.58 5.32 5.25
N THR A 45 14.40 6.34 5.51
CA THR A 45 14.91 7.25 4.47
C THR A 45 16.28 6.77 4.03
N LEU A 46 16.44 6.56 2.72
CA LEU A 46 17.67 6.09 2.08
C LEU A 46 18.18 7.19 1.17
N ALA A 47 19.49 7.39 1.17
CA ALA A 47 20.20 8.27 0.25
C ALA A 47 21.38 7.52 -0.36
N TRP A 48 21.71 7.84 -1.61
CA TRP A 48 22.83 7.24 -2.33
C TRP A 48 23.46 8.25 -3.28
N ASP A 49 24.72 7.98 -3.65
CA ASP A 49 25.42 8.81 -4.62
C ASP A 49 25.11 8.34 -6.06
N PRO A 50 24.74 9.26 -6.97
CA PRO A 50 24.51 8.91 -8.36
C PRO A 50 25.81 8.48 -9.06
N PRO A 51 25.74 7.60 -10.09
CA PRO A 51 26.92 7.20 -10.83
C PRO A 51 27.46 8.35 -11.69
N SER A 52 28.76 8.29 -12.02
CA SER A 52 29.41 9.29 -12.88
C SER A 52 29.06 9.17 -14.37
N ALA A 53 28.57 7.99 -14.79
CA ALA A 53 28.08 7.76 -16.14
C ALA A 53 26.64 8.29 -16.31
N GLU A 54 26.16 8.39 -17.54
CA GLU A 54 24.78 8.82 -17.82
C GLU A 54 23.75 7.83 -17.25
N TYR A 55 22.71 8.35 -16.59
CA TYR A 55 21.62 7.57 -16.02
C TYR A 55 20.27 8.28 -16.23
N GLY A 56 19.20 7.49 -16.36
CA GLY A 56 17.82 7.96 -16.45
C GLY A 56 17.10 8.01 -15.09
N GLY A 57 17.55 7.20 -14.14
CA GLY A 57 16.97 7.13 -12.80
C GLY A 57 17.34 5.86 -12.06
N PHE A 58 16.62 5.60 -10.96
CA PHE A 58 16.93 4.55 -10.00
C PHE A 58 15.70 3.69 -9.70
N ILE A 59 15.98 2.42 -9.43
CA ILE A 59 15.02 1.46 -8.86
C ILE A 59 15.56 1.04 -7.49
N LEU A 60 14.78 1.33 -6.46
CA LEU A 60 15.01 0.86 -5.11
C LEU A 60 14.40 -0.53 -4.95
N ALA A 61 15.20 -1.50 -4.53
CA ALA A 61 14.77 -2.86 -4.25
C ALA A 61 14.96 -3.17 -2.76
N TYR A 62 13.97 -3.81 -2.15
CA TYR A 62 14.04 -4.18 -0.75
C TYR A 62 13.29 -5.47 -0.41
N GLY A 63 13.65 -6.08 0.72
CA GLY A 63 13.05 -7.31 1.21
C GLY A 63 13.46 -7.60 2.65
N THR A 64 12.92 -8.68 3.21
CA THR A 64 13.19 -9.09 4.61
C THR A 64 14.33 -10.09 4.74
N SER A 65 14.95 -10.49 3.61
CA SER A 65 16.04 -11.46 3.55
C SER A 65 17.19 -10.90 2.73
N SER A 66 18.42 -11.07 3.24
CA SER A 66 19.64 -10.61 2.56
C SER A 66 19.72 -11.19 1.15
N GLY A 67 19.79 -10.30 0.15
CA GLY A 67 19.98 -10.64 -1.26
C GLY A 67 18.69 -11.06 -1.97
N SER A 68 17.57 -11.12 -1.26
CA SER A 68 16.25 -11.43 -1.80
C SER A 68 15.34 -10.22 -1.65
N TYR A 69 15.28 -9.41 -2.70
CA TYR A 69 14.42 -8.23 -2.76
C TYR A 69 13.08 -8.61 -3.37
N THR A 70 12.02 -8.65 -2.55
CA THR A 70 10.67 -9.00 -2.97
C THR A 70 9.86 -7.79 -3.42
N GLN A 71 10.32 -6.58 -3.07
CA GLN A 71 9.70 -5.32 -3.43
C GLN A 71 10.66 -4.47 -4.25
N THR A 72 10.12 -3.77 -5.24
CA THR A 72 10.86 -2.83 -6.08
C THR A 72 10.03 -1.59 -6.34
N GLN A 73 10.66 -0.42 -6.23
CA GLN A 73 10.04 0.87 -6.43
C GLN A 73 10.91 1.70 -7.36
N ASP A 74 10.32 2.20 -8.45
CA ASP A 74 10.97 3.21 -9.28
C ASP A 74 10.87 4.56 -8.56
N VAL A 75 12.03 5.17 -8.33
CA VAL A 75 12.16 6.44 -7.59
C VAL A 75 12.61 7.57 -8.52
N GLY A 76 12.70 7.31 -9.83
CA GLY A 76 13.13 8.29 -10.83
C GLY A 76 14.57 8.74 -10.61
N ALA A 77 14.87 9.99 -10.95
CA ALA A 77 16.20 10.57 -10.78
C ALA A 77 16.50 11.05 -9.34
N GLN A 78 15.66 10.71 -8.36
CA GLN A 78 15.87 11.09 -6.97
C GLN A 78 16.98 10.23 -6.36
N ALA A 79 17.96 10.87 -5.72
CA ALA A 79 19.05 10.22 -4.98
C ALA A 79 18.72 10.02 -3.48
N ILE A 80 17.49 10.34 -3.10
CA ILE A 80 16.96 10.18 -1.75
C ILE A 80 15.51 9.70 -1.84
N TYR A 81 15.13 8.73 -1.02
CA TYR A 81 13.77 8.19 -1.01
C TYR A 81 13.39 7.64 0.37
N THR A 82 12.14 7.86 0.77
CA THR A 82 11.59 7.34 2.03
C THR A 82 10.64 6.17 1.75
N VAL A 83 10.99 4.98 2.23
CA VAL A 83 10.12 3.82 2.23
C VAL A 83 9.27 3.86 3.48
N THR A 84 7.96 3.97 3.31
CA THR A 84 6.97 3.93 4.40
C THR A 84 6.33 2.55 4.49
N SER A 85 5.37 2.39 5.40
CA SER A 85 4.53 1.17 5.48
C SER A 85 5.34 -0.09 5.82
N LEU A 86 6.48 0.05 6.49
CA LEU A 86 7.32 -1.08 6.90
C LEU A 86 6.88 -1.63 8.27
N ASN A 87 7.05 -2.92 8.48
CA ASN A 87 6.64 -3.57 9.73
C ASN A 87 7.65 -3.28 10.86
N PRO A 88 7.21 -2.76 12.03
CA PRO A 88 8.06 -2.62 13.21
C PRO A 88 8.65 -3.97 13.66
N GLY A 89 9.87 -3.96 14.20
CA GLY A 89 10.57 -5.18 14.66
C GLY A 89 11.13 -6.06 13.55
N GLN A 90 10.91 -5.72 12.29
CA GLN A 90 11.41 -6.46 11.14
C GLN A 90 12.73 -5.85 10.65
N THR A 91 13.66 -6.71 10.26
CA THR A 91 14.88 -6.32 9.51
C THR A 91 14.56 -6.30 8.02
N TYR A 92 14.87 -5.18 7.38
CA TYR A 92 14.80 -4.99 5.95
C TYR A 92 16.18 -4.79 5.36
N TYR A 93 16.34 -5.24 4.12
CA TYR A 93 17.55 -5.13 3.31
C TYR A 93 17.22 -4.32 2.07
N PHE A 94 18.02 -3.30 1.78
CA PHE A 94 17.79 -2.35 0.69
C PHE A 94 19.00 -2.33 -0.24
N ALA A 95 18.75 -2.24 -1.53
CA ALA A 95 19.75 -1.95 -2.55
C ALA A 95 19.13 -1.13 -3.68
N VAL A 96 19.96 -0.39 -4.40
CA VAL A 96 19.52 0.47 -5.50
C VAL A 96 20.24 0.05 -6.77
N LYS A 97 19.56 0.10 -7.90
CA LYS A 97 20.18 0.00 -9.23
C LYS A 97 19.78 1.18 -10.08
N ALA A 98 20.67 1.61 -10.97
CA ALA A 98 20.39 2.66 -11.94
C ALA A 98 19.87 2.05 -13.25
N TYR A 99 19.12 2.83 -14.03
CA TYR A 99 18.76 2.51 -15.40
C TYR A 99 19.19 3.63 -16.36
N ASP A 100 19.42 3.31 -17.62
CA ASP A 100 19.75 4.30 -18.66
C ASP A 100 18.52 5.18 -19.02
N PRO A 101 18.70 6.36 -19.64
CA PRO A 101 17.58 7.25 -20.00
C PRO A 101 16.44 6.58 -20.79
N ASN A 102 16.72 5.50 -21.53
CA ASN A 102 15.70 4.78 -22.31
C ASN A 102 15.11 3.56 -21.59
N ARG A 103 15.53 3.26 -20.35
CA ARG A 103 15.10 2.10 -19.54
C ARG A 103 15.31 0.74 -20.23
N LYS A 104 16.35 0.63 -21.05
CA LYS A 104 16.72 -0.60 -21.75
C LYS A 104 17.79 -1.40 -21.02
N ILE A 105 18.63 -0.73 -20.24
CA ILE A 105 19.77 -1.30 -19.53
C ILE A 105 19.69 -0.86 -18.08
N GLU A 106 19.87 -1.83 -17.18
CA GLU A 106 19.98 -1.61 -15.75
C GLU A 106 21.39 -1.96 -15.28
N SER A 107 21.88 -1.24 -14.27
CA SER A 107 23.12 -1.59 -13.60
C SER A 107 22.92 -2.81 -12.68
N PRO A 108 24.01 -3.46 -12.23
CA PRO A 108 23.97 -4.27 -11.03
C PRO A 108 23.45 -3.47 -9.83
N TYR A 109 22.99 -4.18 -8.80
CA TYR A 109 22.65 -3.57 -7.52
C TYR A 109 23.88 -2.94 -6.86
N SER A 110 23.64 -1.88 -6.09
CA SER A 110 24.57 -1.28 -5.15
C SER A 110 24.97 -2.28 -4.05
N ASN A 111 25.86 -1.84 -3.15
CA ASN A 111 25.97 -2.51 -1.87
C ASN A 111 24.61 -2.53 -1.17
N GLN A 112 24.38 -3.59 -0.41
CA GLN A 112 23.18 -3.73 0.39
C GLN A 112 23.37 -3.02 1.73
N VAL A 113 22.30 -2.40 2.22
CA VAL A 113 22.21 -1.89 3.58
C VAL A 113 21.07 -2.60 4.30
N SER A 114 21.22 -2.85 5.61
CA SER A 114 20.18 -3.45 6.43
C SER A 114 19.74 -2.50 7.54
N VAL A 115 18.45 -2.49 7.82
CA VAL A 115 17.85 -1.67 8.88
C VAL A 115 16.84 -2.51 9.62
N THR A 116 16.97 -2.58 10.95
CA THR A 116 15.98 -3.17 11.84
C THR A 116 15.11 -2.06 12.41
N LEU A 117 13.81 -2.11 12.14
CA LEU A 117 12.89 -1.12 12.67
C LEU A 117 12.62 -1.38 14.15
N PRO A 118 12.60 -0.34 15.01
CA PRO A 118 12.24 -0.52 16.40
C PRO A 118 10.79 -1.00 16.49
N ILE A 119 10.53 -1.88 17.46
CA ILE A 119 9.14 -2.22 17.82
C ILE A 119 8.56 -0.99 18.50
N VAL A 120 7.50 -0.43 17.94
CA VAL A 120 6.77 0.66 18.59
C VAL A 120 5.91 0.04 19.69
N ASP A 121 6.49 -0.13 20.86
CA ASP A 121 5.73 -0.48 22.06
C ASP A 121 4.99 0.77 22.53
N ALA A 122 3.66 0.70 22.59
CA ALA A 122 2.82 1.78 23.11
C ALA A 122 2.94 1.96 24.64
N ARG A 123 3.82 1.20 25.31
CA ARG A 123 4.05 1.33 26.74
C ARG A 123 4.95 2.55 26.99
N PRO A 124 4.59 3.48 27.89
CA PRO A 124 5.48 4.58 28.24
C PRO A 124 6.82 4.04 28.74
N ALA A 125 7.91 4.56 28.17
CA ALA A 125 9.26 4.20 28.60
C ALA A 125 9.42 4.54 30.09
N PRO A 126 10.02 3.66 30.91
CA PRO A 126 10.29 3.99 32.30
C PRO A 126 11.19 5.24 32.39
N PRO A 127 10.99 6.11 33.40
CA PRO A 127 11.84 7.27 33.60
C PRO A 127 13.32 6.84 33.69
N LYS A 128 14.20 7.47 32.92
CA LYS A 128 15.65 7.33 33.08
C LYS A 128 16.11 8.29 34.19
N ASP A 129 17.01 7.83 35.04
CA ASP A 129 17.64 8.56 36.15
C ASP A 129 16.73 9.04 37.30
N VAL A 130 16.25 8.10 38.13
CA VAL A 130 15.77 8.44 39.47
C VAL A 130 16.97 8.79 40.35
N ARG A 131 17.07 10.04 40.81
CA ARG A 131 18.12 10.52 41.72
C ARG A 131 17.51 10.97 43.04
N VAL A 132 18.15 10.63 44.15
CA VAL A 132 17.80 11.13 45.49
C VAL A 132 18.60 12.42 45.72
N TYR A 133 17.94 13.47 46.22
CA TYR A 133 18.59 14.71 46.69
C TYR A 133 18.93 14.60 48.17
#